data_AF-A0A2D8BQ61-F1
#
_entry.id   AF-A0A2D8BQ61-F1
#
_cell.length_a   1.000
_cell.length_b   1.000
_cell.length_c   1.000
_cell.angle_alpha   90.00
_cell.angle_beta   90.00
_cell.angle_gamma   90.00
#
_symmetry.space_group_name_H-M   'P 1'
#
loop_
_entity.id
_entity.type
_entity.pdbx_description
1 polymer ?
#
loop_
_entity_poly.entity_id
_entity_poly.type
_entity_poly.pdbx_seq_one_letter_code
_entity_poly.pdbx_strand_id
1 'polypeptide(L)'
;MKFAEKFYCNREPSDEEVIVIKNLLNKIDLKEFLEDNFVYVLMHEDGNFEVLSFENDYVYIASAELQVNNKMAIEYLIEQVEIEQMVNKILYDNRIGSFKKFRPVEKEKITRKGIKKIYSNFNVYSPTIIEAARTLTSISFFDYLYLEDVSQKKKTNN
;
A
#
# COMPACT_ATOMS: atom_id res chain seq x y z
N MET A 1 -23.32 10.36 -25.01
CA MET A 1 -22.04 9.99 -24.38
C MET A 1 -20.91 10.65 -25.16
N LYS A 2 -20.32 11.73 -24.63
CA LYS A 2 -19.08 12.28 -25.17
C LYS A 2 -17.93 11.50 -24.54
N PHE A 3 -17.14 10.83 -25.35
CA PHE A 3 -15.83 10.33 -24.93
C PHE A 3 -15.00 11.54 -24.48
N ALA A 4 -14.70 11.63 -23.19
CA ALA A 4 -13.72 12.58 -22.70
C ALA A 4 -12.35 11.90 -22.77
N GLU A 5 -11.42 12.53 -23.49
CA GLU A 5 -10.04 12.08 -23.64
C GLU A 5 -9.38 11.99 -22.25
N LYS A 6 -9.14 10.78 -21.78
CA LYS A 6 -8.35 10.54 -20.58
C LYS A 6 -6.92 11.00 -20.85
N PHE A 7 -6.46 11.99 -20.09
CA PHE A 7 -5.09 12.49 -20.21
C PHE A 7 -4.15 11.53 -19.48
N TYR A 8 -3.46 10.67 -20.24
CA TYR A 8 -2.37 9.85 -19.73
C TYR A 8 -1.07 10.45 -20.24
N CYS A 9 -0.31 11.12 -19.35
CA CYS A 9 1.05 11.55 -19.68
C CYS A 9 2.01 10.45 -19.25
N ASN A 10 2.62 9.75 -20.22
CA ASN A 10 3.61 8.70 -19.97
C ASN A 10 5.03 9.25 -19.80
N ARG A 11 5.16 10.54 -19.48
CA ARG A 11 6.41 11.24 -19.23
C ARG A 11 6.18 12.41 -18.30
N GLU A 12 7.23 12.88 -17.67
CA GLU A 12 7.21 14.09 -16.87
C GLU A 12 6.84 15.31 -17.76
N PRO A 13 5.81 16.09 -17.39
CA PRO A 13 5.43 17.29 -18.11
C PRO A 13 6.41 18.43 -17.81
N SER A 14 6.73 19.22 -18.84
CA SER A 14 7.52 20.45 -18.68
C SER A 14 6.77 21.52 -17.88
N ASP A 15 7.48 22.53 -17.35
CA ASP A 15 6.89 23.63 -16.58
C ASP A 15 5.74 24.33 -17.33
N GLU A 16 5.87 24.49 -18.65
CA GLU A 16 4.82 25.05 -19.49
C GLU A 16 3.59 24.14 -19.59
N GLU A 17 3.80 22.82 -19.71
CA GLU A 17 2.73 21.82 -19.71
C GLU A 17 2.01 21.73 -18.36
N VAL A 18 2.74 21.87 -17.24
CA VAL A 18 2.16 21.94 -15.89
C VAL A 18 1.23 23.15 -15.75
N ILE A 19 1.62 24.31 -16.29
CA ILE A 19 0.77 25.52 -16.27
C ILE A 19 -0.49 25.30 -17.10
N VAL A 20 -0.38 24.62 -18.26
CA VAL A 20 -1.54 24.27 -19.11
C VAL A 20 -2.49 23.31 -18.38
N ILE A 21 -1.96 22.27 -17.72
CA ILE A 21 -2.76 21.31 -16.94
C ILE A 21 -3.49 22.03 -15.80
N LYS A 22 -2.80 22.88 -15.04
CA LYS A 22 -3.43 23.71 -13.98
C LYS A 22 -4.55 24.58 -14.52
N ASN A 23 -4.36 25.21 -15.67
CA ASN A 23 -5.37 26.03 -16.32
C ASN A 23 -6.56 25.22 -16.87
N LEU A 24 -6.34 23.97 -17.30
CA LEU A 24 -7.41 23.07 -17.73
C LEU A 24 -8.24 22.59 -16.53
N LEU A 25 -7.60 22.18 -15.44
CA LEU A 25 -8.28 21.76 -14.20
C LEU A 25 -9.12 22.90 -13.60
N ASN A 26 -8.64 24.14 -13.61
CA ASN A 26 -9.41 25.31 -13.16
C ASN A 26 -10.65 25.62 -14.01
N LYS A 27 -10.73 25.10 -15.24
CA LYS A 27 -11.87 25.30 -16.16
C LYS A 27 -12.88 24.16 -16.12
N ILE A 28 -12.52 23.03 -15.51
CA ILE A 28 -13.43 21.91 -15.32
C ILE A 28 -14.21 22.19 -14.05
N ASP A 29 -15.55 22.23 -14.15
CA ASP A 29 -16.40 22.27 -12.96
C ASP A 29 -16.36 20.88 -12.32
N LEU A 30 -15.39 20.67 -11.42
CA LEU A 30 -15.21 19.41 -10.71
C LEU A 30 -16.38 19.10 -9.77
N LYS A 31 -17.26 20.07 -9.50
CA LYS A 31 -18.32 19.96 -8.49
C LYS A 31 -19.26 18.79 -8.72
N GLU A 32 -19.60 18.49 -9.99
CA GLU A 32 -20.44 17.32 -10.36
C GLU A 32 -19.72 15.97 -10.14
N PHE A 33 -18.39 15.94 -10.08
CA PHE A 33 -17.59 14.74 -9.82
C PHE A 33 -17.18 14.60 -8.35
N LEU A 34 -17.44 15.64 -7.54
CA LEU A 34 -17.01 15.77 -6.14
C LEU A 34 -18.15 15.54 -5.14
N GLU A 35 -19.39 15.33 -5.58
CA GLU A 35 -20.57 15.37 -4.68
C GLU A 35 -20.48 14.38 -3.50
N ASP A 36 -19.74 13.27 -3.64
CA ASP A 36 -19.61 12.25 -2.59
C ASP A 36 -18.18 11.83 -2.25
N ASN A 37 -17.16 12.62 -2.63
CA ASN A 37 -15.76 12.22 -2.46
C ASN A 37 -14.85 13.32 -1.87
N PHE A 38 -13.93 12.91 -0.99
CA PHE A 38 -12.73 13.66 -0.67
C PHE A 38 -11.69 13.47 -1.78
N VAL A 39 -11.18 14.58 -2.32
CA VAL A 39 -10.06 14.55 -3.26
C VAL A 39 -8.77 14.94 -2.56
N TYR A 40 -7.77 14.07 -2.68
CA TYR A 40 -6.43 14.29 -2.16
C TYR A 40 -5.45 14.43 -3.33
N VAL A 41 -4.66 15.48 -3.32
CA VAL A 41 -3.62 15.72 -4.32
C VAL A 41 -2.28 15.51 -3.63
N LEU A 42 -1.63 14.39 -3.92
CA LEU A 42 -0.28 14.12 -3.47
C LEU A 42 0.69 14.71 -4.49
N MET A 43 1.60 15.58 -4.04
CA MET A 43 2.71 16.06 -4.88
C MET A 43 3.99 15.38 -4.44
N HIS A 44 4.64 14.69 -5.36
CA HIS A 44 5.91 14.02 -5.15
C HIS A 44 7.08 15.01 -5.28
N GLU A 45 8.23 14.65 -4.71
CA GLU A 45 9.44 15.49 -4.73
C GLU A 45 10.02 15.70 -6.14
N ASP A 46 9.69 14.82 -7.08
CA ASP A 46 10.02 14.93 -8.50
C ASP A 46 9.04 15.83 -9.29
N GLY A 47 8.07 16.47 -8.62
CA GLY A 47 7.10 17.36 -9.27
C GLY A 47 5.91 16.65 -9.91
N ASN A 48 5.86 15.31 -9.87
CA ASN A 48 4.67 14.57 -10.26
C ASN A 48 3.54 14.76 -9.24
N PHE A 49 2.30 14.67 -9.68
CA PHE A 49 1.15 14.71 -8.80
C PHE A 49 0.20 13.54 -9.04
N GLU A 50 -0.33 12.99 -7.95
CA GLU A 50 -1.35 11.96 -7.96
C GLU A 50 -2.64 12.54 -7.38
N VAL A 51 -3.75 12.36 -8.09
CA VAL A 51 -5.08 12.77 -7.63
C VAL A 51 -5.84 11.52 -7.21
N LEU A 52 -6.10 11.42 -5.92
CA LEU A 52 -6.84 10.32 -5.31
C LEU A 52 -8.23 10.80 -4.92
N SER A 53 -9.22 9.93 -5.07
CA SER A 53 -10.61 10.18 -4.70
C SER A 53 -11.05 9.11 -3.70
N PHE A 54 -11.56 9.55 -2.55
CA PHE A 54 -12.04 8.68 -1.48
C PHE A 54 -13.51 8.98 -1.21
N GLU A 55 -14.37 7.96 -1.21
CA GLU A 55 -15.77 8.15 -0.85
C GLU A 55 -15.89 8.71 0.57
N ASN A 56 -16.77 9.68 0.75
CA ASN A 56 -16.98 10.39 2.00
C ASN A 56 -17.21 9.43 3.18
N ASP A 57 -18.01 8.39 2.95
CA ASP A 57 -18.35 7.40 3.96
C ASP A 57 -17.11 6.68 4.51
N TYR A 58 -16.16 6.28 3.66
CA TYR A 58 -14.94 5.62 4.11
C TYR A 58 -14.07 6.54 4.96
N VAL A 59 -13.93 7.80 4.56
CA VAL A 59 -13.13 8.78 5.31
C VAL A 59 -13.78 9.10 6.66
N TYR A 60 -15.10 9.25 6.71
CA TYR A 60 -15.81 9.51 7.96
C TYR A 60 -15.77 8.32 8.92
N ILE A 61 -15.95 7.09 8.42
CA ILE A 61 -15.82 5.87 9.22
C ILE A 61 -14.41 5.79 9.82
N ALA A 62 -13.38 5.89 9.00
CA ALA A 62 -11.99 5.82 9.46
C ALA A 62 -11.66 6.94 10.46
N SER A 63 -12.11 8.18 10.21
CA SER A 63 -11.91 9.31 11.13
C SER A 63 -12.54 9.07 12.49
N ALA A 64 -13.76 8.51 12.52
CA ALA A 64 -14.49 8.21 13.74
C ALA A 64 -13.86 7.05 14.52
N GLU A 65 -13.48 5.95 13.84
CA GLU A 65 -12.87 4.78 14.47
C GLU A 65 -11.49 5.09 15.05
N LEU A 66 -10.68 5.87 14.33
CA LEU A 66 -9.33 6.23 14.74
C LEU A 66 -9.28 7.47 15.64
N GLN A 67 -10.40 8.19 15.79
CA GLN A 67 -10.49 9.48 16.48
C GLN A 67 -9.49 10.53 15.96
N VAL A 68 -9.34 10.59 14.63
CA VAL A 68 -8.46 11.54 13.93
C VAL A 68 -9.26 12.46 13.01
N ASN A 69 -8.62 13.50 12.47
CA ASN A 69 -9.26 14.35 11.47
C ASN A 69 -9.26 13.68 10.08
N ASN A 70 -10.11 14.16 9.16
CA ASN A 70 -10.27 13.57 7.83
C ASN A 70 -8.97 13.52 7.01
N LYS A 71 -8.08 14.51 7.17
CA LYS A 71 -6.77 14.50 6.49
C LYS A 71 -5.94 13.31 6.95
N MET A 72 -5.83 13.11 8.26
CA MET A 72 -5.11 11.98 8.85
C MET A 72 -5.77 10.64 8.52
N ALA A 73 -7.09 10.60 8.41
CA ALA A 73 -7.80 9.39 7.97
C ALA A 73 -7.51 9.05 6.50
N ILE A 74 -7.44 10.04 5.62
CA ILE A 74 -7.05 9.84 4.22
C ILE A 74 -5.58 9.38 4.14
N GLU A 75 -4.67 10.03 4.88
CA GLU A 75 -3.27 9.60 4.95
C GLU A 75 -3.15 8.17 5.48
N TYR A 76 -3.97 7.79 6.46
CA TYR A 76 -4.07 6.41 6.91
C TYR A 76 -4.59 5.47 5.82
N LEU A 77 -5.64 5.85 5.06
CA LEU A 77 -6.17 5.03 3.98
C LEU A 77 -5.16 4.83 2.83
N ILE A 78 -4.33 5.83 2.55
CA ILE A 78 -3.25 5.75 1.56
C ILE A 78 -2.17 4.78 2.06
N GLU A 79 -1.71 4.96 3.29
CA GLU A 79 -0.56 4.22 3.85
C GLU A 79 -0.98 3.01 4.70
N GLN A 80 -2.23 2.58 4.60
CA GLN A 80 -2.87 1.66 5.55
C GLN A 80 -2.04 0.39 5.73
N VAL A 81 -1.62 -0.19 4.61
CA VAL A 81 -0.88 -1.46 4.61
C VAL A 81 0.50 -1.28 5.23
N GLU A 82 1.20 -0.18 4.96
CA GLU A 82 2.52 0.09 5.55
C GLU A 82 2.39 0.29 7.06
N ILE A 83 1.44 1.12 7.50
CA ILE A 83 1.16 1.37 8.92
C ILE A 83 0.80 0.08 9.64
N GLU A 84 -0.08 -0.74 9.06
CA GLU A 84 -0.45 -2.05 9.61
C GLU A 84 0.76 -2.97 9.74
N GLN A 85 1.64 -3.02 8.73
CA GLN A 85 2.86 -3.83 8.80
C GLN A 85 3.83 -3.33 9.87
N MET A 86 3.96 -2.01 10.06
CA MET A 86 4.76 -1.42 11.13
C MET A 86 4.20 -1.79 12.51
N VAL A 87 2.89 -1.67 12.71
CA VAL A 87 2.20 -2.05 13.96
C VAL A 87 2.37 -3.54 14.22
N ASN A 88 2.09 -4.39 13.23
CA ASN A 88 2.21 -5.84 13.35
C ASN A 88 3.65 -6.28 13.66
N LYS A 89 4.64 -5.60 13.08
CA LYS A 89 6.05 -5.83 13.42
C LYS A 89 6.33 -5.50 14.89
N ILE A 90 5.85 -4.37 15.40
CA ILE A 90 6.02 -3.99 16.81
C ILE A 90 5.36 -5.03 17.71
N LEU A 91 4.15 -5.47 17.39
CA LEU A 91 3.43 -6.52 18.14
C LEU A 91 4.18 -7.85 18.13
N TYR A 92 4.71 -8.26 16.97
CA TYR A 92 5.59 -9.43 16.84
C TYR A 92 6.85 -9.33 17.69
N ASP A 93 7.59 -8.22 17.58
CA ASP A 93 8.86 -8.01 18.28
C ASP A 93 8.67 -8.00 19.81
N ASN A 94 7.53 -7.50 20.29
CA ASN A 94 7.16 -7.47 21.71
C ASN A 94 6.38 -8.71 22.19
N ARG A 95 6.12 -9.69 21.31
CA ARG A 95 5.35 -10.92 21.62
C ARG A 95 3.94 -10.63 22.14
N ILE A 96 3.30 -9.58 21.64
CA ILE A 96 1.93 -9.21 21.96
C ILE A 96 1.01 -9.86 20.93
N GLY A 97 0.11 -10.72 21.37
CA GLY A 97 -0.77 -11.48 20.47
C GLY A 97 -0.08 -12.63 19.74
N SER A 98 -0.71 -13.12 18.67
CA SER A 98 -0.27 -14.30 17.91
C SER A 98 0.36 -13.95 16.55
N PHE A 99 1.10 -12.85 16.48
CA PHE A 99 1.75 -12.42 15.25
C PHE A 99 2.94 -13.30 14.88
N LYS A 100 3.08 -13.54 13.57
CA LYS A 100 4.16 -14.31 12.95
C LYS A 100 4.87 -13.47 11.90
N LYS A 101 6.09 -13.87 11.59
CA LYS A 101 6.93 -13.29 10.54
C LYS A 101 6.95 -14.24 9.35
N PHE A 102 6.29 -13.86 8.27
CA PHE A 102 6.27 -14.58 7.01
C PHE A 102 7.27 -13.97 6.04
N ARG A 103 7.90 -14.83 5.22
CA ARG A 103 8.79 -14.39 4.15
C ARG A 103 8.43 -15.07 2.83
N PRO A 104 8.17 -14.30 1.75
CA PRO A 104 7.99 -14.86 0.42
C PRO A 104 9.23 -15.62 -0.05
N VAL A 105 9.02 -16.84 -0.56
CA VAL A 105 10.04 -17.61 -1.27
C VAL A 105 9.86 -17.33 -2.75
N GLU A 106 10.84 -16.65 -3.36
CA GLU A 106 10.81 -16.28 -4.78
C GLU A 106 11.24 -17.44 -5.67
N LYS A 107 12.27 -18.19 -5.25
CA LYS A 107 12.87 -19.27 -6.05
C LYS A 107 13.42 -20.38 -5.17
N GLU A 108 13.39 -21.60 -5.69
CA GLU A 108 14.11 -22.74 -5.15
C GLU A 108 15.16 -23.23 -6.15
N LYS A 109 16.36 -23.53 -5.66
CA LYS A 109 17.45 -24.09 -6.45
C LYS A 109 17.93 -25.38 -5.84
N ILE A 110 17.94 -26.46 -6.62
CA ILE A 110 18.54 -27.73 -6.20
C ILE A 110 20.07 -27.55 -6.19
N THR A 111 20.70 -27.86 -5.07
CA THR A 111 22.15 -27.80 -4.89
C THR A 111 22.68 -29.14 -4.40
N ARG A 112 24.01 -29.33 -4.42
CA ARG A 112 24.67 -30.52 -3.85
C ARG A 112 24.37 -30.75 -2.36
N LYS A 113 23.88 -29.72 -1.65
CA LYS A 113 23.52 -29.77 -0.21
C LYS A 113 22.01 -29.80 0.05
N GLY A 114 21.19 -29.97 -0.99
CA GLY A 114 19.72 -29.93 -0.92
C GLY A 114 19.12 -28.69 -1.58
N ILE A 115 17.87 -28.37 -1.23
CA ILE A 115 17.13 -27.24 -1.80
C ILE A 115 17.57 -25.94 -1.12
N LYS A 116 18.08 -25.00 -1.92
CA LYS A 116 18.38 -23.62 -1.49
C LYS A 116 17.20 -22.72 -1.85
N LYS A 117 16.57 -22.12 -0.84
CA LYS A 117 15.50 -21.13 -1.01
C LYS A 117 16.09 -19.73 -1.20
N ILE A 118 15.51 -18.96 -2.10
CA ILE A 118 15.76 -17.53 -2.30
C ILE A 118 14.51 -16.81 -1.82
N TYR A 119 14.68 -15.93 -0.85
CA TYR A 119 13.60 -15.19 -0.23
C TYR A 119 13.59 -13.74 -0.71
N SER A 120 12.43 -13.10 -0.68
CA SER A 120 12.33 -11.66 -0.93
C SER A 120 13.04 -10.84 0.13
N ASN A 121 13.30 -9.56 -0.16
CA ASN A 121 14.03 -8.66 0.72
C ASN A 121 13.20 -8.07 1.86
N PHE A 122 11.90 -8.36 1.93
CA PHE A 122 11.01 -7.86 2.97
C PHE A 122 10.31 -9.02 3.70
N ASN A 123 9.66 -8.70 4.82
CA ASN A 123 8.88 -9.67 5.59
C ASN A 123 7.46 -9.14 5.73
N VAL A 124 6.52 -10.07 5.88
CA VAL A 124 5.12 -9.76 6.18
C VAL A 124 4.83 -10.22 7.60
N TYR A 125 4.34 -9.31 8.43
CA TYR A 125 3.97 -9.55 9.81
C TYR A 125 2.46 -9.72 9.90
N SER A 126 2.01 -10.91 10.29
CA SER A 126 0.58 -11.24 10.32
C SER A 126 0.28 -12.39 11.30
N PRO A 127 -0.93 -12.47 11.86
CA PRO A 127 -1.35 -13.61 12.69
C PRO A 127 -1.42 -14.94 11.91
N THR A 128 -1.90 -14.88 10.66
CA THR A 128 -2.11 -16.06 9.82
C THR A 128 -1.45 -15.95 8.44
N ILE A 129 -1.23 -17.11 7.81
CA ILE A 129 -0.70 -17.17 6.43
C ILE A 129 -1.68 -16.60 5.40
N ILE A 130 -2.99 -16.69 5.67
CA ILE A 130 -4.05 -16.17 4.80
C ILE A 130 -3.98 -14.64 4.77
N GLU A 131 -3.88 -14.01 5.93
CA GLU A 131 -3.73 -12.56 6.04
C GLU A 131 -2.40 -12.08 5.45
N ALA A 132 -1.30 -12.82 5.69
CA ALA A 132 -0.02 -12.49 5.08
C ALA A 132 -0.09 -12.51 3.54
N ALA A 133 -0.83 -13.46 2.95
CA ALA A 133 -1.06 -13.49 1.51
C ALA A 133 -1.94 -12.32 1.04
N ARG A 134 -2.95 -11.92 1.82
CA ARG A 134 -3.77 -10.73 1.51
C ARG A 134 -2.92 -9.46 1.50
N THR A 135 -2.02 -9.28 2.48
CA THR A 135 -1.09 -8.15 2.50
C THR A 135 -0.24 -8.08 1.24
N LEU A 136 0.29 -9.22 0.77
CA LEU A 136 1.07 -9.26 -0.48
C LEU A 136 0.26 -8.81 -1.70
N THR A 137 -1.00 -9.24 -1.79
CA THR A 137 -1.91 -8.79 -2.85
C THR A 137 -2.16 -7.29 -2.76
N SER A 138 -2.37 -6.75 -1.56
CA SER A 138 -2.62 -5.30 -1.37
C SER A 138 -1.44 -4.43 -1.78
N ILE A 139 -0.20 -4.91 -1.63
CA ILE A 139 1.01 -4.21 -2.10
C ILE A 139 1.42 -4.61 -3.53
N SER A 140 0.54 -5.29 -4.28
CA SER A 140 0.81 -5.76 -5.64
C SER A 140 2.07 -6.63 -5.79
N PHE A 141 2.44 -7.38 -4.75
CA PHE A 141 3.59 -8.29 -4.78
C PHE A 141 3.14 -9.70 -5.17
N PHE A 142 3.29 -10.05 -6.46
CA PHE A 142 2.81 -11.32 -7.02
C PHE A 142 3.92 -12.31 -7.39
N ASP A 143 5.18 -11.87 -7.48
CA ASP A 143 6.30 -12.72 -7.93
C ASP A 143 6.90 -13.54 -6.78
N TYR A 144 6.15 -14.55 -6.31
CA TYR A 144 6.62 -15.51 -5.32
C TYR A 144 5.99 -16.90 -5.51
N LEU A 145 6.67 -17.95 -5.03
CA LEU A 145 6.19 -19.33 -5.08
C LEU A 145 5.24 -19.65 -3.93
N TYR A 146 5.65 -19.35 -2.70
CA TYR A 146 4.86 -19.56 -1.48
C TYR A 146 5.37 -18.68 -0.33
N LEU A 147 4.57 -18.55 0.73
CA LEU A 147 4.95 -17.90 1.98
C LEU A 147 5.48 -18.92 2.98
N GLU A 148 6.62 -18.63 3.61
CA GLU A 148 7.17 -19.43 4.70
C GLU A 148 7.11 -18.67 6.02
N ASP A 149 6.60 -19.33 7.08
CA ASP A 149 6.71 -18.81 8.45
C ASP A 149 8.16 -18.93 8.93
N VAL A 150 8.83 -17.79 9.04
CA VAL A 150 10.21 -17.65 9.52
C VAL A 150 10.26 -17.07 10.94
N SER A 151 9.12 -17.07 11.65
CA SER A 151 9.10 -16.77 13.08
C SER A 151 10.10 -17.68 13.80
N GLN A 152 10.85 -17.12 14.75
CA GLN A 152 11.96 -17.82 15.39
C GLN A 152 11.61 -19.29 15.69
N LYS A 153 12.29 -20.21 14.99
CA LYS A 153 12.32 -21.61 15.41
C LYS A 153 12.84 -21.58 16.85
N LYS A 154 12.01 -22.01 17.80
CA LYS A 154 12.47 -22.30 19.16
C LYS A 154 13.79 -23.06 19.02
N LYS A 155 14.87 -22.50 19.58
CA LYS A 155 16.00 -23.34 19.97
C LYS A 155 15.41 -24.32 20.98
N THR A 156 15.20 -25.56 20.56
CA THR A 156 15.17 -26.69 21.49
C THR A 156 16.57 -26.72 22.11
N ASN A 157 16.71 -26.07 23.26
CA ASN A 157 17.85 -26.36 24.12
C ASN A 157 17.56 -27.72 24.73
N ASN A 158 18.44 -28.68 24.42
CA ASN A 158 18.56 -29.96 25.11
C ASN A 158 18.78 -29.76 26.60
#